data_AF-A0A2V2GBG3-F1
#
_entry.id   AF-A0A2V2GBG3-F1
#
_cell.length_a   1.000
_cell.length_b   1.000
_cell.length_c   1.000
_cell.angle_alpha   90.00
_cell.angle_beta   90.00
_cell.angle_gamma   90.00
#
_symmetry.space_group_name_H-M   'P 1'
#
loop_
_entity.id
_entity.type
_entity.pdbx_description
1 polymer ?
#
loop_
_entity_poly.entity_id
_entity_poly.type
_entity_poly.pdbx_seq_one_letter_code
_entity_poly.pdbx_strand_id
1 'polypeptide(L)'
;MDDMDKIFSWEQWRMIFATTASPLFAYLTPTEGFMYALVIMFAFNIWAGMRADGVAIRNCKRFSFHKFKNALAELFLYVVIIHVIYSVMLQCGDDGAAMIVIKSLTYVFMYVYLQNAFRNLIKAYPKKIALRIIYHVIRLEFTRALPSYWQPIIERFQKETDDDIINDKEKEVRK
;
A
#
# COMPACT_ATOMS: atom_id res chain seq x y z
N MET A 1 42.11 -34.52 8.15
CA MET A 1 40.88 -34.58 8.98
C MET A 1 40.01 -33.44 8.47
N ASP A 2 39.63 -33.51 7.19
CA ASP A 2 39.18 -32.36 6.37
C ASP A 2 37.87 -32.63 5.63
N ASP A 3 37.20 -33.75 5.94
CA ASP A 3 35.94 -34.15 5.28
C ASP A 3 34.69 -33.90 6.13
N MET A 4 34.85 -33.26 7.30
CA MET A 4 33.74 -32.95 8.21
C MET A 4 33.31 -31.47 8.14
N ASP A 5 33.97 -30.63 7.34
CA ASP A 5 33.64 -29.20 7.18
C ASP A 5 32.74 -28.89 5.96
N LYS A 6 32.25 -29.94 5.26
CA LYS A 6 31.24 -29.81 4.19
C LYS A 6 29.86 -30.32 4.61
N ILE A 7 29.54 -30.28 5.91
CA ILE A 7 28.22 -30.69 6.42
C ILE A 7 27.08 -29.78 5.92
N PHE A 8 27.40 -28.58 5.40
CA PHE A 8 26.45 -27.69 4.73
C PHE A 8 27.03 -27.08 3.45
N SER A 9 27.02 -27.84 2.36
CA SER A 9 27.26 -27.28 1.02
C SER A 9 26.10 -26.40 0.56
N TRP A 10 26.36 -25.40 -0.28
CA TRP A 10 25.34 -24.51 -0.87
C TRP A 10 24.19 -25.29 -1.53
N GLU A 11 24.52 -26.42 -2.17
CA GLU A 11 23.53 -27.30 -2.80
C GLU A 11 22.61 -27.98 -1.78
N GLN A 12 23.12 -28.37 -0.60
CA GLN A 12 22.29 -28.90 0.47
C GLN A 12 21.35 -27.84 1.05
N TRP A 13 21.82 -26.60 1.21
CA TRP A 13 20.97 -25.47 1.60
C TRP A 13 19.86 -25.20 0.58
N ARG A 14 20.21 -25.19 -0.71
CA ARG A 14 19.26 -25.02 -1.80
C ARG A 14 18.22 -26.14 -1.81
N MET A 15 18.65 -27.39 -1.63
CA MET A 15 17.78 -28.56 -1.57
C MET A 15 16.84 -28.51 -0.37
N ILE A 16 17.35 -28.26 0.84
CA ILE A 16 16.55 -28.15 2.07
C ILE A 16 15.53 -27.01 1.95
N PHE A 17 15.95 -25.87 1.41
CA PHE A 17 15.05 -24.75 1.15
C PHE A 17 13.99 -25.12 0.13
N ALA A 18 14.38 -25.69 -1.01
CA ALA A 18 13.44 -26.06 -2.06
C ALA A 18 12.42 -27.12 -1.60
N THR A 19 12.85 -28.14 -0.87
CA THR A 19 11.95 -29.22 -0.40
C THR A 19 11.04 -28.78 0.74
N THR A 20 11.48 -27.86 1.60
CA THR A 20 10.65 -27.34 2.70
C THR A 20 9.74 -26.22 2.22
N ALA A 21 10.21 -25.37 1.31
CA ALA A 21 9.46 -24.24 0.81
C ALA A 21 8.47 -24.64 -0.29
N SER A 22 8.74 -25.66 -1.12
CA SER A 22 7.80 -26.10 -2.17
C SER A 22 6.41 -26.47 -1.63
N PRO A 23 6.25 -27.30 -0.58
CA PRO A 23 4.94 -27.60 -0.02
C PRO A 23 4.25 -26.36 0.55
N LEU A 24 5.00 -25.45 1.17
CA LEU A 24 4.46 -24.18 1.66
C LEU A 24 3.95 -23.35 0.49
N PHE A 25 4.75 -23.14 -0.56
CA PHE A 25 4.35 -22.39 -1.75
C PHE A 25 3.18 -23.06 -2.49
N ALA A 26 3.16 -24.39 -2.59
CA ALA A 26 2.04 -25.14 -3.19
C ALA A 26 0.73 -24.95 -2.41
N TYR A 27 0.82 -24.83 -1.08
CA TYR A 27 -0.33 -24.49 -0.23
C TYR A 27 -0.79 -23.02 -0.43
N LEU A 28 0.13 -22.12 -0.80
CA LEU A 28 -0.18 -20.73 -1.14
C LEU A 28 -0.76 -20.57 -2.55
N THR A 29 -0.55 -21.53 -3.46
CA THR A 29 -1.00 -21.48 -4.87
C THR A 29 -2.48 -21.13 -5.08
N PRO A 30 -3.45 -21.65 -4.30
CA PRO A 30 -4.85 -21.25 -4.41
C PRO A 30 -5.08 -19.75 -4.15
N THR A 31 -4.19 -19.11 -3.40
CA THR A 31 -4.29 -17.71 -2.98
C THR A 31 -3.37 -16.75 -3.74
N GLU A 32 -2.58 -17.24 -4.70
CA GLU A 32 -1.55 -16.46 -5.41
C GLU A 32 -2.10 -15.16 -6.00
N GLY A 33 -3.22 -15.22 -6.72
CA GLY A 33 -3.81 -14.04 -7.36
C GLY A 33 -4.17 -12.92 -6.37
N PHE A 34 -4.72 -13.28 -5.19
CA PHE A 34 -5.12 -12.32 -4.16
C PHE A 34 -3.90 -11.77 -3.41
N MET A 35 -2.91 -12.63 -3.17
CA MET A 35 -1.63 -12.26 -2.58
C MET A 35 -0.87 -11.25 -3.45
N TYR A 36 -0.81 -11.47 -4.77
CA TYR A 36 -0.22 -10.50 -5.71
C TYR A 36 -0.96 -9.17 -5.68
N ALA A 37 -2.29 -9.19 -5.66
CA ALA A 37 -3.09 -7.96 -5.58
C ALA A 37 -2.82 -7.17 -4.28
N LEU A 38 -2.69 -7.86 -3.14
CA LEU A 38 -2.31 -7.24 -1.87
C LEU A 38 -0.92 -6.62 -1.92
N VAL A 39 0.06 -7.29 -2.52
CA VAL A 39 1.42 -6.74 -2.67
C VAL A 39 1.42 -5.51 -3.56
N ILE A 40 0.68 -5.51 -4.67
CA ILE A 40 0.54 -4.34 -5.54
C ILE A 40 -0.11 -3.17 -4.79
N MET A 41 -1.19 -3.42 -4.05
CA MET A 41 -1.88 -2.40 -3.26
C MET A 41 -1.03 -1.87 -2.11
N PHE A 42 -0.27 -2.74 -1.44
CA PHE A 42 0.72 -2.37 -0.44
C PHE A 42 1.81 -1.47 -1.03
N ALA A 43 2.37 -1.84 -2.18
CA ALA A 43 3.38 -1.05 -2.87
C ALA A 43 2.83 0.34 -3.26
N PHE A 44 1.60 0.40 -3.77
CA PHE A 44 0.91 1.66 -4.07
C PHE A 44 0.70 2.52 -2.81
N ASN A 45 0.30 1.91 -1.70
CA ASN A 45 0.10 2.59 -0.42
C ASN A 45 1.42 3.19 0.11
N ILE A 46 2.52 2.42 0.07
CA ILE A 46 3.87 2.89 0.42
C ILE A 46 4.29 4.05 -0.49
N TRP A 47 4.12 3.90 -1.80
CA TRP A 47 4.46 4.94 -2.78
C TRP A 47 3.70 6.24 -2.52
N ALA A 48 2.39 6.16 -2.31
CA ALA A 48 1.56 7.32 -1.99
C ALA A 48 2.02 7.98 -0.68
N GLY A 49 2.34 7.20 0.35
CA GLY A 49 2.90 7.68 1.61
C GLY A 49 4.23 8.44 1.42
N MET A 50 5.15 7.89 0.63
CA MET A 50 6.42 8.56 0.31
C MET A 50 6.21 9.88 -0.43
N ARG A 51 5.26 9.93 -1.38
CA ARG A 51 4.91 11.17 -2.09
C ARG A 51 4.34 12.23 -1.14
N ALA A 52 3.51 11.83 -0.17
CA ALA A 52 2.93 12.72 0.82
C ALA A 52 3.95 13.30 1.81
N ASP A 53 5.03 12.56 2.09
CA ASP A 53 6.15 13.01 2.93
C ASP A 53 7.16 13.86 2.13
N GLY A 54 6.92 14.13 0.84
CA GLY A 54 7.81 14.91 -0.01
C GLY A 54 9.13 14.22 -0.33
N VAL A 55 9.22 12.90 -0.13
CA VAL A 55 10.42 12.11 -0.45
C VAL A 55 10.49 11.95 -1.97
N ALA A 56 11.43 12.65 -2.60
CA ALA A 56 11.75 12.40 -4.00
C ALA A 56 12.52 11.07 -4.12
N ILE A 57 12.17 10.25 -5.12
CA ILE A 57 12.84 8.95 -5.40
C ILE A 57 14.37 9.09 -5.51
N ARG A 58 14.86 10.28 -5.90
CA ARG A 58 16.29 10.58 -6.03
C ARG A 58 17.01 10.86 -4.70
N ASN A 59 16.29 11.23 -3.63
CA ASN A 59 16.83 11.59 -2.32
C ASN A 59 16.03 10.92 -1.19
N CYS A 60 16.26 9.62 -0.96
CA CYS A 60 15.63 8.82 0.12
C CYS A 60 16.02 9.24 1.55
N LYS A 61 16.69 10.38 1.76
CA LYS A 61 17.17 10.81 3.09
C LYS A 61 16.05 11.11 4.11
N ARG A 62 14.81 11.33 3.65
CA ARG A 62 13.63 11.60 4.50
C ARG A 62 12.72 10.37 4.69
N PHE A 63 13.12 9.19 4.22
CA PHE A 63 12.31 7.99 4.36
C PHE A 63 12.26 7.52 5.82
N SER A 64 11.06 7.42 6.40
CA SER A 64 10.89 6.87 7.73
C SER A 64 10.86 5.35 7.68
N PHE A 65 11.96 4.72 8.08
CA PHE A 65 12.05 3.26 8.19
C PHE A 65 11.01 2.68 9.15
N HIS A 66 10.60 3.45 10.17
CA HIS A 66 9.54 3.05 11.09
C HIS A 66 8.17 2.93 10.39
N LYS A 67 7.79 3.89 9.54
CA LYS A 67 6.54 3.82 8.76
C LYS A 67 6.54 2.62 7.81
N PHE A 68 7.67 2.32 7.20
CA PHE A 68 7.82 1.15 6.34
C PHE A 68 7.65 -0.16 7.11
N LYS A 69 8.31 -0.31 8.27
CA LYS A 69 8.13 -1.49 9.13
C LYS A 69 6.67 -1.67 9.54
N ASN A 70 5.99 -0.58 9.89
CA ASN A 70 4.58 -0.65 10.28
C ASN A 70 3.69 -1.13 9.13
N ALA A 71 3.90 -0.59 7.93
CA ALA A 71 3.17 -1.02 6.75
C ALA A 71 3.51 -2.48 6.35
N LEU A 72 4.76 -2.90 6.52
CA LEU A 72 5.17 -4.30 6.31
C LEU A 72 4.51 -5.23 7.33
N ALA A 73 4.40 -4.80 8.58
CA ALA A 73 3.67 -5.54 9.62
C ALA A 73 2.17 -5.62 9.31
N GLU A 74 1.57 -4.56 8.75
CA GLU A 74 0.18 -4.57 8.27
C GLU A 74 -0.02 -5.60 7.14
N LEU A 75 0.88 -5.62 6.15
CA LEU A 75 0.84 -6.63 5.09
C LEU A 75 0.95 -8.04 5.67
N PHE A 76 1.92 -8.26 6.56
CA PHE A 76 2.12 -9.56 7.21
C PHE A 76 0.87 -10.00 7.99
N LEU A 77 0.25 -9.09 8.73
CA LEU A 77 -0.98 -9.36 9.47
C LEU A 77 -2.11 -9.80 8.53
N TYR A 78 -2.32 -9.10 7.41
CA TYR A 78 -3.36 -9.48 6.43
C TYR A 78 -3.11 -10.86 5.83
N VAL A 79 -1.86 -11.17 5.49
CA VAL A 79 -1.47 -12.49 4.99
C VAL A 79 -1.75 -13.57 6.03
N VAL A 80 -1.38 -13.36 7.30
CA VAL A 80 -1.64 -14.32 8.38
C VAL A 80 -3.14 -14.55 8.55
N ILE A 81 -3.96 -13.50 8.57
CA ILE A 81 -5.41 -13.63 8.73
C ILE A 81 -6.01 -14.45 7.58
N ILE A 82 -5.62 -14.16 6.33
CA ILE A 82 -6.08 -14.91 5.15
C ILE A 82 -5.73 -16.39 5.28
N HIS A 83 -4.50 -16.71 5.66
CA HIS A 83 -4.05 -18.11 5.77
C HIS A 83 -4.74 -18.86 6.90
N VAL A 84 -4.93 -18.22 8.05
CA VAL A 84 -5.63 -18.85 9.18
C VAL A 84 -7.06 -19.17 8.80
N ILE A 85 -7.79 -18.22 8.21
CA ILE A 85 -9.19 -18.44 7.79
C ILE A 85 -9.26 -19.52 6.71
N TYR A 86 -8.39 -19.45 5.69
CA TYR A 86 -8.35 -20.44 4.61
C TYR A 86 -8.09 -21.85 5.16
N SER A 87 -7.11 -21.98 6.07
CA SER A 87 -6.75 -23.26 6.68
C SER A 87 -7.91 -23.87 7.46
N VAL A 88 -8.61 -23.06 8.26
CA VAL A 88 -9.77 -23.54 9.04
C VAL A 88 -10.89 -24.01 8.12
N MET A 89 -11.21 -23.24 7.08
CA MET A 89 -12.30 -23.60 6.15
C MET A 89 -11.96 -24.81 5.29
N LEU A 90 -10.70 -24.98 4.90
CA LEU A 90 -10.23 -26.17 4.19
C LEU A 90 -10.39 -27.42 5.07
N GLN A 91 -10.11 -27.31 6.37
CA GLN A 91 -10.32 -28.41 7.33
C GLN A 91 -11.81 -28.72 7.55
N CYS A 92 -12.71 -27.78 7.26
CA CYS A 92 -14.15 -28.02 7.24
C CYS A 92 -14.65 -28.69 5.94
N GLY A 93 -13.79 -28.83 4.92
CA GLY A 93 -14.12 -29.45 3.64
C GLY A 93 -14.95 -28.58 2.68
N ASP A 94 -15.01 -27.26 2.90
CA ASP A 94 -15.74 -26.31 2.06
C ASP A 94 -14.79 -25.41 1.26
N ASP A 95 -14.05 -26.03 0.35
CA ASP A 95 -13.01 -25.38 -0.46
C ASP A 95 -13.57 -24.25 -1.34
N GLY A 96 -14.80 -24.42 -1.84
CA GLY A 96 -15.49 -23.46 -2.68
C GLY A 96 -15.87 -22.19 -1.93
N ALA A 97 -16.51 -22.33 -0.76
CA ALA A 97 -16.83 -21.17 0.07
C ALA A 97 -15.57 -20.52 0.65
N ALA A 98 -14.54 -21.31 1.00
CA ALA A 98 -13.26 -20.80 1.48
C ALA A 98 -12.66 -19.79 0.49
N MET A 99 -12.63 -20.14 -0.80
CA MET A 99 -12.14 -19.25 -1.84
C MET A 99 -12.94 -17.95 -1.96
N ILE A 100 -14.27 -18.02 -1.84
CA ILE A 100 -15.13 -16.82 -1.88
C ILE A 100 -14.84 -15.92 -0.67
N VAL A 101 -14.75 -16.50 0.53
CA VAL A 101 -14.46 -15.76 1.76
C VAL A 101 -13.09 -15.08 1.69
N ILE A 102 -12.05 -15.78 1.23
CA ILE A 102 -10.72 -15.21 1.08
C ILE A 102 -10.69 -14.08 0.04
N LYS A 103 -11.39 -14.24 -1.08
CA LYS A 103 -11.56 -13.16 -2.08
C LYS A 103 -12.19 -11.93 -1.46
N SER A 104 -13.35 -12.10 -0.81
CA SER A 104 -14.08 -11.01 -0.17
C SER A 104 -13.23 -10.30 0.88
N LEU A 105 -12.52 -11.05 1.72
CA LEU A 105 -11.65 -10.48 2.75
C LEU A 105 -10.47 -9.70 2.13
N THR A 106 -9.88 -10.23 1.06
CA THR A 106 -8.81 -9.54 0.34
C THR A 106 -9.30 -8.23 -0.27
N TYR A 107 -10.51 -8.19 -0.84
CA TYR A 107 -11.11 -6.94 -1.32
C TYR A 107 -11.29 -5.90 -0.20
N VAL A 108 -11.65 -6.34 1.02
CA VAL A 108 -11.76 -5.46 2.19
C VAL A 108 -10.39 -4.87 2.56
N PHE A 109 -9.34 -5.69 2.62
CA PHE A 109 -7.99 -5.20 2.92
C PHE A 109 -7.44 -4.27 1.81
N MET A 110 -7.69 -4.61 0.54
CA MET A 110 -7.34 -3.73 -0.57
C MET A 110 -8.07 -2.39 -0.49
N TYR A 111 -9.33 -2.38 -0.08
CA TYR A 111 -10.08 -1.15 0.15
C TYR A 111 -9.43 -0.27 1.22
N VAL A 112 -8.96 -0.84 2.34
CA VAL A 112 -8.23 -0.10 3.38
C VAL A 112 -6.95 0.52 2.80
N TYR A 113 -6.17 -0.25 2.04
CA TYR A 113 -4.98 0.28 1.37
C TYR A 113 -5.30 1.38 0.37
N LEU A 114 -6.36 1.22 -0.42
CA LEU A 114 -6.79 2.22 -1.39
C LEU A 114 -7.19 3.52 -0.71
N GLN A 115 -7.97 3.46 0.37
CA GLN A 115 -8.35 4.63 1.16
C GLN A 115 -7.13 5.34 1.74
N ASN A 116 -6.17 4.60 2.31
CA ASN A 116 -4.97 5.18 2.90
C ASN A 116 -4.07 5.81 1.83
N ALA A 117 -3.92 5.15 0.68
CA ALA A 117 -3.15 5.67 -0.44
C ALA A 117 -3.75 6.97 -0.98
N PHE A 118 -5.06 7.03 -1.21
CA PHE A 118 -5.71 8.26 -1.71
C PHE A 118 -5.70 9.40 -0.69
N ARG A 119 -5.80 9.10 0.61
CA ARG A 119 -5.59 10.09 1.67
C ARG A 119 -4.18 10.71 1.56
N ASN A 120 -3.16 9.88 1.38
CA ASN A 120 -1.78 10.34 1.19
C ASN A 120 -1.62 11.13 -0.11
N LEU A 121 -2.27 10.73 -1.20
CA LEU A 121 -2.22 11.43 -2.48
C LEU A 121 -2.86 12.82 -2.44
N ILE A 122 -3.97 13.01 -1.72
CA ILE A 122 -4.53 14.37 -1.53
C ILE A 122 -3.55 15.27 -0.81
N LYS A 123 -2.86 14.74 0.22
CA LYS A 123 -1.82 15.48 0.94
C LYS A 123 -0.64 15.83 0.03
N ALA A 124 -0.23 14.91 -0.83
CA ALA A 124 0.86 15.12 -1.79
C ALA A 124 0.49 16.11 -2.92
N TYR A 125 -0.78 16.12 -3.36
CA TYR A 125 -1.26 16.88 -4.50
C TYR A 125 -2.56 17.66 -4.18
N PRO A 126 -2.52 18.62 -3.24
CA PRO A 126 -3.73 19.31 -2.76
C PRO A 126 -4.46 20.08 -3.86
N LYS A 127 -3.76 20.49 -4.92
CA LYS A 127 -4.30 21.28 -6.06
C LYS A 127 -5.05 20.43 -7.10
N LYS A 128 -4.96 19.09 -7.06
CA LYS A 128 -5.58 18.22 -8.07
C LYS A 128 -6.99 17.81 -7.64
N ILE A 129 -8.00 18.55 -8.14
CA ILE A 129 -9.43 18.35 -7.84
C ILE A 129 -9.90 16.92 -8.17
N ALA A 130 -9.39 16.31 -9.25
CA ALA A 130 -9.77 14.95 -9.63
C ALA A 130 -9.45 13.92 -8.52
N LEU A 131 -8.26 13.96 -7.92
CA LEU A 131 -7.86 13.04 -6.84
C LEU A 131 -8.76 13.15 -5.62
N ARG A 132 -9.24 14.36 -5.39
CA ARG A 132 -10.05 14.77 -4.27
C ARG A 132 -11.51 14.33 -4.42
N ILE A 133 -12.05 14.41 -5.64
CA ILE A 133 -13.34 13.79 -6.01
C ILE A 133 -13.23 12.26 -5.86
N ILE A 134 -12.19 11.65 -6.44
CA ILE A 134 -11.99 10.20 -6.39
C ILE A 134 -11.91 9.71 -4.94
N TYR A 135 -11.19 10.40 -4.05
CA TYR A 135 -11.11 10.04 -2.64
C TYR A 135 -12.48 10.02 -1.94
N HIS A 136 -13.35 11.00 -2.19
CA HIS A 136 -14.67 11.00 -1.58
C HIS A 136 -15.60 9.92 -2.13
N VAL A 137 -15.46 9.58 -3.42
CA VAL A 137 -16.15 8.44 -4.01
C VAL A 137 -15.67 7.14 -3.37
N ILE A 138 -14.35 6.94 -3.23
CA ILE A 138 -13.77 5.77 -2.57
C ILE A 138 -14.23 5.69 -1.10
N ARG A 139 -14.36 6.82 -0.40
CA ARG A 139 -14.84 6.86 0.99
C ARG A 139 -16.36 6.67 1.12
N LEU A 140 -17.09 6.56 0.00
CA LEU A 140 -18.55 6.55 -0.08
C LEU A 140 -19.20 7.80 0.55
N GLU A 141 -18.45 8.91 0.67
CA GLU A 141 -18.93 10.17 1.23
C GLU A 141 -19.45 11.08 0.11
N PHE A 142 -20.53 10.66 -0.57
CA PHE A 142 -21.09 11.36 -1.73
C PHE A 142 -21.43 12.84 -1.45
N THR A 143 -21.90 13.15 -0.25
CA THR A 143 -22.25 14.52 0.16
C THR A 143 -21.04 15.46 0.15
N ARG A 144 -19.83 14.94 0.37
CA ARG A 144 -18.58 15.72 0.31
C ARG A 144 -17.92 15.71 -1.06
N ALA A 145 -18.41 14.91 -2.00
CA ALA A 145 -17.98 14.94 -3.40
C ALA A 145 -18.65 16.09 -4.19
N LEU A 146 -19.65 16.78 -3.62
CA LEU A 146 -20.39 17.84 -4.28
C LEU A 146 -19.53 19.11 -4.51
N PRO A 147 -19.74 19.82 -5.63
CA PRO A 147 -18.98 21.04 -5.97
C PRO A 147 -19.05 22.13 -4.90
N SER A 148 -20.20 22.27 -4.24
CA SER A 148 -20.45 23.26 -3.19
C SER A 148 -19.51 23.16 -1.99
N TYR A 149 -19.00 21.96 -1.69
CA TYR A 149 -18.03 21.75 -0.61
C TYR A 149 -16.60 22.13 -1.02
N TRP A 150 -16.23 21.89 -2.29
CA TRP A 150 -14.84 22.03 -2.74
C TRP A 150 -14.51 23.39 -3.35
N GLN A 151 -15.46 24.09 -3.95
CA GLN A 151 -15.27 25.44 -4.51
C GLN A 151 -14.62 26.42 -3.52
N PRO A 152 -15.12 26.60 -2.28
CA PRO A 152 -14.52 27.54 -1.34
C PRO A 152 -13.15 27.10 -0.82
N ILE A 153 -12.79 25.81 -0.98
CA ILE A 153 -11.46 25.32 -0.65
C ILE A 153 -10.50 25.62 -1.80
N ILE A 154 -10.94 25.43 -3.06
CA ILE A 154 -10.15 25.74 -4.25
C ILE A 154 -9.86 27.25 -4.32
N GLU A 155 -10.86 28.09 -4.09
CA GLU A 155 -10.70 29.56 -4.10
C GLU A 155 -9.69 30.02 -3.06
N ARG A 156 -9.74 29.47 -1.84
CA ARG A 156 -8.74 29.77 -0.79
C ARG A 156 -7.33 29.36 -1.19
N PHE A 157 -7.17 28.16 -1.74
CA PHE A 157 -5.86 27.68 -2.20
C PHE A 157 -5.32 28.43 -3.43
N GLN A 158 -6.19 28.84 -4.36
CA GLN A 158 -5.80 29.67 -5.50
C GLN A 158 -5.32 31.04 -5.02
N LYS A 159 -6.07 31.67 -4.11
CA LYS A 159 -5.71 32.96 -3.52
C LYS A 159 -4.35 32.91 -2.80
N GLU A 160 -4.12 31.93 -1.93
CA GLU A 160 -2.82 31.75 -1.27
C GLU A 160 -1.67 31.52 -2.27
N THR A 161 -1.92 30.75 -3.34
CA THR A 161 -0.89 30.51 -4.37
C THR A 161 -0.55 31.78 -5.16
N ASP A 162 -1.54 32.57 -5.53
CA ASP A 162 -1.33 33.81 -6.28
C ASP A 162 -0.62 34.85 -5.41
N ASP A 163 -0.99 34.96 -4.13
CA ASP A 163 -0.34 35.85 -3.16
C ASP A 163 1.14 35.46 -2.94
N ASP A 164 1.47 34.17 -2.89
CA ASP A 164 2.85 33.68 -2.79
C ASP A 164 3.67 34.05 -4.05
N ILE A 165 3.10 33.87 -5.25
CA ILE A 165 3.77 34.19 -6.52
C ILE A 165 4.01 35.71 -6.65
N ILE A 166 3.05 36.53 -6.23
CA ILE A 166 3.18 38.00 -6.26
C ILE A 166 4.29 38.45 -5.29
N ASN A 167 4.30 37.92 -4.07
CA ASN A 167 5.33 38.24 -3.07
C ASN A 167 6.75 37.85 -3.51
N ASP A 168 6.92 36.72 -4.18
CA ASP A 168 8.25 36.31 -4.68
C ASP A 168 8.72 37.23 -5.82
N LYS A 169 7.82 37.66 -6.71
CA LYS A 169 8.16 38.63 -7.77
C LYS A 169 8.56 40.00 -7.21
N GLU A 170 7.86 40.50 -6.19
CA GLU A 170 8.22 41.79 -5.56
C GLU A 170 9.60 41.75 -4.87
N LYS A 171 10.00 40.60 -4.33
CA LYS A 171 11.33 40.42 -3.72
C LYS A 171 12.47 40.37 -4.73
N GLU A 172 12.24 39.83 -5.94
CA GLU A 172 13.23 39.88 -7.02
C GLU A 172 13.42 41.28 -7.60
N VAL A 173 12.35 42.09 -7.69
CA VAL A 173 12.42 43.46 -8.21
C VAL A 173 13.10 44.44 -7.24
N ARG A 174 13.16 44.13 -5.93
CA ARG A 174 13.83 44.95 -4.90
C ARG A 174 15.33 44.65 -4.70
N LYS A 175 15.89 43.68 -5.41
CA LYS A 175 17.34 43.39 -5.42
C LYS A 175 18.03 44.08 -6.60
#